data_AF-A0A8T5NAB3-F1
#
_entry.id   AF-A0A8T5NAB3-F1
#
_cell.length_a   1.000
_cell.length_b   1.000
_cell.length_c   1.000
_cell.angle_alpha   90.00
_cell.angle_beta   90.00
_cell.angle_gamma   90.00
#
_symmetry.space_group_name_H-M   'P 1'
#
loop_
_entity.id
_entity.type
_entity.pdbx_description
1 polymer ?
#
loop_
_entity_poly.entity_id
_entity_poly.type
_entity_poly.pdbx_seq_one_letter_code
_entity_poly.pdbx_strand_id
1 'polypeptide(L)'
;MYDAVPYYAQAEKYNIDHPDIKGGKITGITSGVKKILKIPSYTIEPPADDLVTALAMLSEKNGILSQKEFIFRLEDKGLLKDATGTRGKNREVTKKGYAKARRQYFEKLEEKGWAVKKGKGRSSYIEITEEGKNTFETFIRTVAVKR
;
A
#
# COMPACT_ATOMS: atom_id res chain seq x y z
N MET A 1 21.04 23.05 -4.79
CA MET A 1 20.92 21.74 -4.13
C MET A 1 20.97 20.71 -5.24
N TYR A 2 21.95 19.80 -5.23
CA TYR A 2 22.46 19.10 -6.42
C TYR A 2 21.44 18.16 -7.09
N ASP A 3 21.29 18.26 -8.42
CA ASP A 3 20.59 17.33 -9.33
C ASP A 3 21.30 15.95 -9.40
N ALA A 4 21.46 15.29 -8.25
CA ALA A 4 22.08 13.97 -8.19
C ALA A 4 21.12 12.92 -8.75
N VAL A 5 21.46 12.35 -9.92
CA VAL A 5 20.68 11.29 -10.56
C VAL A 5 21.19 9.93 -10.08
N PRO A 6 20.34 9.07 -9.49
CA PRO A 6 20.77 7.73 -9.11
C PRO A 6 21.08 6.89 -10.34
N TYR A 7 22.23 6.23 -10.34
CA TYR A 7 22.65 5.33 -11.41
C TYR A 7 23.37 4.11 -10.83
N TYR A 8 23.31 3.01 -11.58
CA TYR A 8 24.16 1.85 -11.39
C TYR A 8 25.23 1.84 -12.47
N ALA A 9 26.51 1.90 -12.08
CA ALA A 9 27.63 1.77 -13.01
C ALA A 9 28.13 0.33 -13.00
N GLN A 10 27.96 -0.36 -14.13
CA GLN A 10 28.53 -1.68 -14.34
C GLN A 10 30.02 -1.54 -14.68
N ALA A 11 30.88 -2.22 -13.92
CA ALA A 11 32.31 -2.27 -14.20
C ALA A 11 32.57 -3.01 -15.52
N GLU A 12 33.61 -2.58 -16.23
CA GLU A 12 34.06 -3.25 -17.45
C GLU A 12 34.81 -4.55 -17.15
N LYS A 13 35.67 -4.51 -16.13
CA LYS A 13 36.46 -5.65 -15.69
C LYS A 13 36.31 -5.83 -14.19
N TYR A 14 36.24 -7.09 -13.79
CA TYR A 14 36.24 -7.53 -12.40
C TYR A 14 37.55 -8.29 -12.16
N ASN A 15 38.47 -7.65 -11.45
CA ASN A 15 39.80 -8.16 -11.15
C ASN A 15 39.79 -8.83 -9.76
N ILE A 16 38.87 -9.78 -9.55
CA ILE A 16 38.59 -10.36 -8.22
C ILE A 16 39.75 -11.24 -7.76
N ASP A 17 40.28 -12.08 -8.66
CA ASP A 17 41.36 -13.02 -8.37
C ASP A 17 42.75 -12.36 -8.41
N HIS A 18 42.87 -11.26 -9.15
CA HIS A 18 44.12 -10.50 -9.33
C HIS A 18 43.88 -9.00 -9.17
N PRO A 19 43.65 -8.53 -7.93
CA PRO A 19 43.34 -7.14 -7.66
C PRO A 19 44.52 -6.21 -7.99
N ASP A 20 44.22 -4.96 -8.30
CA ASP A 20 45.23 -3.95 -8.60
C ASP A 20 45.94 -3.52 -7.31
N ILE A 21 47.23 -3.87 -7.17
CA ILE A 21 48.02 -3.60 -5.95
C ILE A 21 48.98 -2.43 -6.20
N LYS A 22 48.92 -1.39 -5.35
CA LYS A 22 49.87 -0.27 -5.36
C LYS A 22 50.46 -0.08 -3.96
N GLY A 23 51.79 -0.14 -3.85
CA GLY A 23 52.47 -0.03 -2.56
C GLY A 23 52.09 -1.12 -1.54
N GLY A 24 51.80 -2.34 -2.02
CA GLY A 24 51.39 -3.47 -1.17
C GLY A 24 49.92 -3.44 -0.71
N LYS A 25 49.12 -2.47 -1.17
CA LYS A 25 47.68 -2.37 -0.84
C LYS A 25 46.82 -2.56 -2.08
N ILE A 26 45.71 -3.27 -1.92
CA ILE A 26 44.68 -3.40 -2.95
C ILE A 26 44.05 -2.02 -3.16
N THR A 27 44.10 -1.53 -4.39
CA THR A 27 43.59 -0.22 -4.81
C THR A 27 42.33 -0.31 -5.66
N GLY A 28 42.08 -1.44 -6.31
CA GLY A 28 40.89 -1.67 -7.10
C GLY A 28 40.65 -3.16 -7.36
N ILE A 29 39.39 -3.56 -7.26
CA ILE A 29 38.91 -4.91 -7.63
C ILE A 29 38.08 -4.86 -8.92
N THR A 30 37.83 -3.66 -9.44
CA THR A 30 37.11 -3.41 -10.67
C THR A 30 37.77 -2.27 -11.42
N SER A 31 37.76 -2.33 -12.75
CA SER A 31 38.33 -1.28 -13.60
C SER A 31 37.45 -1.02 -14.82
N GLY A 32 37.44 0.24 -15.28
CA GLY A 32 36.61 0.71 -16.39
C GLY A 32 35.11 0.77 -16.08
N VAL A 33 34.37 1.50 -16.89
CA VAL A 33 32.90 1.59 -16.83
C VAL A 33 32.34 1.08 -18.15
N LYS A 34 31.63 -0.05 -18.12
CA LYS A 34 31.01 -0.64 -19.30
C LYS A 34 29.72 0.07 -19.66
N LYS A 35 28.87 0.28 -18.67
CA LYS A 35 27.52 0.83 -18.87
C LYS A 35 27.04 1.53 -17.62
N ILE A 36 26.40 2.67 -17.81
CA ILE A 36 25.67 3.39 -16.76
C ILE A 36 24.18 3.13 -16.99
N LEU A 37 23.53 2.50 -16.01
CA LEU A 37 22.09 2.30 -16.00
C LEU A 37 21.47 3.35 -15.09
N LYS A 38 20.68 4.26 -15.66
CA LYS A 38 19.91 5.21 -14.86
C LYS A 38 18.86 4.43 -14.07
N ILE A 39 18.88 4.59 -12.75
CA ILE A 39 17.86 3.98 -11.91
C ILE A 39 16.61 4.85 -12.07
N PRO A 40 15.45 4.27 -12.45
CA PRO A 40 14.22 5.03 -12.53
C PRO A 40 13.92 5.64 -11.16
N SER A 41 13.65 6.94 -11.14
CA SER A 41 13.16 7.61 -9.96
C SER A 41 11.70 7.21 -9.75
N TYR A 42 11.45 6.27 -8.84
CA TYR A 42 10.10 5.97 -8.39
C TYR A 42 9.71 6.99 -7.31
N THR A 43 8.73 7.84 -7.61
CA THR A 43 8.08 8.64 -6.56
C THR A 43 7.15 7.72 -5.80
N ILE A 44 7.50 7.38 -4.55
CA ILE A 44 6.60 6.68 -3.64
C ILE A 44 5.60 7.72 -3.14
N GLU A 45 4.45 7.83 -3.80
CA GLU A 45 3.36 8.67 -3.31
C GLU A 45 2.65 7.98 -2.14
N PRO A 46 2.50 8.67 -0.99
CA PRO A 46 1.76 8.10 0.12
C PRO A 46 0.31 7.87 -0.30
N PRO A 47 -0.28 6.73 0.10
CA PRO A 47 -1.67 6.44 -0.20
C PRO A 47 -2.62 7.41 0.51
N ALA A 48 -3.79 7.66 -0.10
CA ALA A 48 -4.78 8.58 0.46
C ALA A 48 -5.20 8.17 1.88
N ASP A 49 -5.21 9.13 2.81
CA ASP A 49 -5.50 8.92 4.24
C ASP A 49 -6.82 8.17 4.50
N ASP A 50 -7.84 8.41 3.68
CA ASP A 50 -9.13 7.74 3.78
C ASP A 50 -9.03 6.23 3.51
N LEU A 51 -8.23 5.83 2.52
CA LEU A 51 -8.01 4.41 2.18
C LEU A 51 -7.18 3.72 3.24
N VAL A 52 -6.16 4.41 3.74
CA VAL A 52 -5.31 3.95 4.84
C VAL A 52 -6.16 3.73 6.10
N THR A 53 -7.02 4.68 6.43
CA THR A 53 -7.94 4.58 7.58
C THR A 53 -8.95 3.45 7.38
N ALA A 54 -9.48 3.27 6.19
CA ALA A 54 -10.39 2.16 5.86
C ALA A 54 -9.69 0.80 6.02
N LEU A 55 -8.43 0.71 5.61
CA LEU A 55 -7.60 -0.49 5.70
C LEU A 55 -7.23 -0.81 7.15
N ALA A 56 -7.05 0.22 8.00
CA ALA A 56 -6.92 0.05 9.45
C ALA A 56 -8.14 -0.66 10.07
N MET A 57 -9.35 -0.31 9.62
CA MET A 57 -10.58 -0.96 10.13
C MET A 57 -10.67 -2.44 9.78
N LEU A 58 -10.13 -2.84 8.61
CA LEU A 58 -10.05 -4.26 8.22
C LEU A 58 -9.06 -5.01 9.13
N SER A 59 -7.92 -4.38 9.41
CA SER A 59 -6.85 -4.97 10.24
C SER A 59 -7.30 -5.26 11.68
N GLU A 60 -8.12 -4.40 12.28
CA GLU A 60 -8.65 -4.56 13.66
C GLU A 60 -9.47 -5.85 13.89
N LYS A 61 -10.01 -6.47 12.83
CA LYS A 61 -10.95 -7.61 12.90
C LYS A 61 -10.37 -8.89 12.28
N ASN A 62 -9.12 -9.22 12.62
CA ASN A 62 -8.37 -10.34 12.03
C ASN A 62 -8.30 -10.28 10.49
N GLY A 63 -8.47 -9.09 9.91
CA GLY A 63 -8.43 -8.90 8.47
C GLY A 63 -9.72 -9.24 7.72
N ILE A 64 -10.82 -9.62 8.37
CA ILE A 64 -12.07 -10.03 7.69
C ILE A 64 -13.28 -9.25 8.23
N LEU A 65 -14.02 -8.60 7.33
CA LEU A 65 -15.25 -7.87 7.67
C LEU A 65 -16.35 -8.12 6.66
N SER A 66 -17.60 -8.26 7.12
CA SER A 66 -18.74 -8.25 6.21
C SER A 66 -18.85 -6.89 5.51
N GLN A 67 -19.35 -6.86 4.27
CA GLN A 67 -19.51 -5.58 3.55
C GLN A 67 -20.42 -4.62 4.31
N LYS A 68 -21.46 -5.14 4.97
CA LYS A 68 -22.40 -4.35 5.76
C LYS A 68 -21.71 -3.67 6.94
N GLU A 69 -20.97 -4.44 7.73
CA GLU A 69 -20.24 -3.94 8.90
C GLU A 69 -19.18 -2.92 8.50
N PHE A 70 -18.45 -3.17 7.41
CA PHE A 70 -17.46 -2.23 6.92
C PHE A 70 -18.09 -0.87 6.55
N ILE A 71 -19.24 -0.89 5.87
CA ILE A 71 -19.95 0.35 5.50
C ILE A 71 -20.45 1.11 6.73
N PHE A 72 -20.93 0.41 7.75
CA PHE A 72 -21.32 1.05 9.02
C PHE A 72 -20.14 1.79 9.65
N ARG A 73 -18.98 1.14 9.73
CA ARG A 73 -17.76 1.75 10.29
C ARG A 73 -17.27 2.95 9.49
N LEU A 74 -17.34 2.88 8.16
CA LEU A 74 -16.99 4.01 7.31
C LEU A 74 -17.88 5.23 7.58
N GLU A 75 -19.19 5.01 7.74
CA GLU A 75 -20.11 6.11 8.07
C GLU A 75 -19.93 6.62 9.49
N ASP A 76 -19.69 5.74 10.46
CA ASP A 76 -19.45 6.11 11.86
C ASP A 76 -18.17 6.94 12.02
N LYS A 77 -17.16 6.72 11.17
CA LYS A 77 -15.95 7.56 11.11
C LYS A 77 -16.09 8.79 10.21
N GLY A 78 -17.26 9.04 9.62
CA GLY A 78 -17.51 10.18 8.73
C GLY A 78 -16.84 10.09 7.34
N LEU A 79 -16.24 8.94 7.00
CA LEU A 79 -15.57 8.67 5.73
C LEU A 79 -16.56 8.40 4.60
N LEU A 80 -17.81 8.07 4.93
CA LEU A 80 -18.89 7.84 3.99
C LEU A 80 -20.15 8.51 4.52
N LYS A 81 -20.83 9.33 3.70
CA LYS A 81 -22.05 10.05 4.10
C LYS A 81 -23.30 9.44 3.48
N ASP A 82 -24.40 9.42 4.24
CA ASP A 82 -25.72 8.93 3.85
C ASP A 82 -25.67 7.49 3.28
N ALA A 83 -24.86 6.65 3.91
CA ALA A 83 -24.67 5.28 3.52
C ALA A 83 -25.73 4.36 4.12
N THR A 84 -26.23 4.72 5.31
CA THR A 84 -27.25 3.94 6.01
C THR A 84 -28.56 4.67 6.14
N GLY A 85 -29.59 3.89 6.44
CA GLY A 85 -30.91 4.37 6.80
C GLY A 85 -31.56 3.39 7.76
N THR A 86 -32.81 3.68 8.10
CA THR A 86 -33.57 2.85 9.04
C THR A 86 -34.61 2.05 8.29
N ARG A 87 -34.63 0.73 8.52
CA ARG A 87 -35.72 -0.14 8.06
C ARG A 87 -36.40 -0.74 9.29
N GLY A 88 -37.55 -0.18 9.66
CA GLY A 88 -38.19 -0.47 10.94
C GLY A 88 -37.34 0.05 12.10
N LYS A 89 -36.92 -0.83 13.03
CA LYS A 89 -36.04 -0.49 14.16
C LYS A 89 -34.55 -0.71 13.89
N ASN A 90 -34.20 -1.30 12.75
CA ASN A 90 -32.83 -1.72 12.47
C ASN A 90 -32.12 -0.76 11.50
N ARG A 91 -30.83 -0.51 11.74
CA ARG A 91 -29.94 0.15 10.79
C ARG A 91 -29.67 -0.77 9.61
N GLU A 92 -29.88 -0.28 8.40
CA GLU A 92 -29.56 -0.97 7.16
C GLU A 92 -28.74 -0.09 6.22
N VAL A 93 -27.88 -0.71 5.43
CA VAL A 93 -27.13 -0.03 4.38
C VAL A 93 -28.07 0.18 3.18
N THR A 94 -28.14 1.42 2.69
CA THR A 94 -28.98 1.75 1.54
C THR A 94 -28.33 1.26 0.24
N LYS A 95 -29.12 1.10 -0.85
CA LYS A 95 -28.57 0.79 -2.18
C LYS A 95 -27.53 1.83 -2.63
N LYS A 96 -27.78 3.10 -2.34
CA LYS A 96 -26.86 4.22 -2.60
C LYS A 96 -25.59 4.10 -1.77
N GLY A 97 -25.69 3.71 -0.51
CA GLY A 97 -24.56 3.44 0.38
C GLY A 97 -23.63 2.34 -0.15
N TYR A 98 -24.19 1.20 -0.56
CA TYR A 98 -23.42 0.14 -1.22
C TYR A 98 -22.71 0.62 -2.48
N ALA A 99 -23.40 1.37 -3.34
CA ALA A 99 -22.81 1.87 -4.57
C ALA A 99 -21.66 2.88 -4.31
N LYS A 100 -21.84 3.78 -3.34
CA LYS A 100 -20.80 4.73 -2.92
C LYS A 100 -19.59 4.00 -2.32
N ALA A 101 -19.82 3.10 -1.36
CA ALA A 101 -18.76 2.34 -0.71
C ALA A 101 -17.96 1.51 -1.70
N ARG A 102 -18.65 0.92 -2.69
CA ARG A 102 -18.02 0.19 -3.78
C ARG A 102 -17.03 1.05 -4.58
N ARG A 103 -17.49 2.19 -5.10
CA ARG A 103 -16.67 3.07 -5.94
C ARG A 103 -15.54 3.77 -5.18
N GLN A 104 -15.80 4.13 -3.93
CA GLN A 104 -14.85 4.93 -3.15
C GLN A 104 -13.83 4.10 -2.40
N TYR A 105 -14.19 2.88 -2.00
CA TYR A 105 -13.35 2.04 -1.14
C TYR A 105 -13.12 0.66 -1.75
N PHE A 106 -14.16 -0.14 -2.03
CA PHE A 106 -13.94 -1.54 -2.44
C PHE A 106 -13.12 -1.67 -3.72
N GLU A 107 -13.52 -0.97 -4.78
CA GLU A 107 -12.82 -1.02 -6.07
C GLU A 107 -11.39 -0.49 -5.93
N LYS A 108 -11.18 0.60 -5.16
CA LYS A 108 -9.84 1.15 -4.94
C LYS A 108 -8.92 0.24 -4.13
N LEU A 109 -9.46 -0.43 -3.11
CA LEU A 109 -8.71 -1.38 -2.29
C LEU A 109 -8.37 -2.64 -3.09
N GLU A 110 -9.27 -3.10 -3.97
CA GLU A 110 -9.05 -4.23 -4.87
C GLU A 110 -8.05 -3.89 -5.99
N GLU A 111 -8.18 -2.71 -6.63
CA GLU A 111 -7.25 -2.23 -7.68
C GLU A 111 -5.82 -2.11 -7.17
N LYS A 112 -5.66 -1.72 -5.90
CA LYS A 112 -4.35 -1.64 -5.23
C LYS A 112 -3.87 -2.99 -4.68
N GLY A 113 -4.69 -4.03 -4.78
CA GLY A 113 -4.37 -5.37 -4.30
C GLY A 113 -4.32 -5.49 -2.76
N TRP A 114 -4.88 -4.53 -2.03
CA TRP A 114 -4.80 -4.47 -0.57
C TRP A 114 -5.92 -5.24 0.13
N ALA A 115 -7.04 -5.42 -0.56
CA ALA A 115 -8.15 -6.22 -0.06
C ALA A 115 -8.81 -6.97 -1.21
N VAL A 116 -9.50 -8.06 -0.88
CA VAL A 116 -10.27 -8.86 -1.82
C VAL A 116 -11.68 -9.06 -1.30
N LYS A 117 -12.67 -8.90 -2.16
CA LYS A 117 -14.03 -9.35 -1.86
C LYS A 117 -14.13 -10.85 -2.05
N LYS A 118 -14.71 -11.53 -1.05
CA LYS A 118 -15.07 -12.94 -1.12
C LYS A 118 -16.54 -13.15 -0.75
N GLY A 119 -17.07 -14.31 -1.14
CA GLY A 119 -18.48 -14.69 -0.92
C GLY A 119 -19.47 -14.13 -1.94
N LYS A 120 -20.74 -14.55 -1.83
CA LYS A 120 -21.85 -14.14 -2.71
C LYS A 120 -23.03 -13.60 -1.90
N GLY A 121 -23.68 -12.55 -2.42
CA GLY A 121 -24.91 -11.99 -1.85
C GLY A 121 -24.74 -11.50 -0.40
N ARG A 122 -25.62 -11.98 0.49
CA ARG A 122 -25.65 -11.61 1.92
C ARG A 122 -24.43 -12.09 2.72
N SER A 123 -23.72 -13.09 2.21
CA SER A 123 -22.52 -13.64 2.85
C SER A 123 -21.23 -13.06 2.25
N SER A 124 -21.32 -11.89 1.63
CA SER A 124 -20.13 -11.21 1.08
C SER A 124 -19.34 -10.51 2.18
N TYR A 125 -18.03 -10.71 2.14
CA TYR A 125 -17.07 -10.12 3.06
C TYR A 125 -15.86 -9.59 2.29
N ILE A 126 -15.09 -8.75 2.96
CA ILE A 126 -13.84 -8.19 2.49
C ILE A 126 -12.76 -8.71 3.41
N GLU A 127 -11.68 -9.16 2.79
CA GLU A 127 -10.52 -9.71 3.44
C GLU A 127 -9.29 -8.91 3.03
N ILE A 128 -8.47 -8.52 4.00
CA ILE A 128 -7.19 -7.86 3.74
C ILE A 128 -6.20 -8.88 3.16
N THR A 129 -5.44 -8.47 2.14
CA THR A 129 -4.37 -9.28 1.56
C THR A 129 -3.07 -9.12 2.35
N GLU A 130 -2.05 -9.93 2.05
CA GLU A 130 -0.71 -9.71 2.60
C GLU A 130 -0.13 -8.35 2.20
N GLU A 131 -0.32 -7.93 0.95
CA GLU A 131 0.10 -6.61 0.48
C GLU A 131 -0.62 -5.48 1.24
N GLY A 132 -1.91 -5.66 1.54
CA GLY A 132 -2.65 -4.75 2.41
C GLY A 132 -2.07 -4.67 3.80
N LYS A 133 -1.70 -5.80 4.42
CA LYS A 133 -1.04 -5.83 5.74
C LYS A 133 0.32 -5.13 5.71
N ASN A 134 1.14 -5.38 4.70
CA ASN A 134 2.43 -4.70 4.53
C ASN A 134 2.26 -3.18 4.39
N THR A 135 1.28 -2.77 3.58
CA THR A 135 0.92 -1.35 3.41
C THR A 135 0.45 -0.74 4.73
N PHE A 136 -0.39 -1.45 5.48
CA PHE A 136 -0.83 -1.03 6.82
C PHE A 136 0.37 -0.75 7.73
N GLU A 137 1.28 -1.71 7.86
CA GLU A 137 2.45 -1.60 8.73
C GLU A 137 3.39 -0.47 8.32
N THR A 138 3.56 -0.28 7.00
CA THR A 138 4.47 0.72 6.43
C THR A 138 3.97 2.15 6.62
N PHE A 139 2.67 2.39 6.40
CA PHE A 139 2.13 3.76 6.38
C PHE A 139 1.42 4.19 7.67
N ILE A 140 0.86 3.26 8.46
CA ILE A 140 0.01 3.63 9.61
C ILE A 140 0.78 3.80 10.91
N ARG A 141 1.94 3.12 11.08
CA ARG A 141 2.83 3.43 12.22
C ARG A 141 3.27 4.90 12.24
N THR A 142 3.26 5.57 11.09
CA THR A 142 3.62 6.98 10.96
C THR A 142 2.45 7.92 11.28
N VAL A 143 1.20 7.49 11.05
CA VAL A 143 -0.02 8.31 11.29
C VAL A 143 -0.39 8.35 12.79
N ALA A 144 -0.16 7.26 13.53
CA ALA A 144 -0.43 7.19 14.97
C ALA A 144 0.48 8.09 15.83
N VAL A 145 1.64 8.51 15.31
CA VAL A 145 2.61 9.39 16.00
C VAL A 145 2.26 10.88 15.85
N LYS A 146 1.34 11.22 14.93
CA LYS A 146 0.92 12.61 14.68
C LYS A 146 -0.36 13.04 15.43
N ARG A 147 -0.78 12.30 16.46
CA ARG A 147 -1.90 12.68 17.33
C ARG A 147 -1.43 13.05 18.72
#